data_AF-A0A076HQL4-F1
#
_entry.id   AF-A0A076HQL4-F1
#
_cell.length_a   1.000
_cell.length_b   1.000
_cell.length_c   1.000
_cell.angle_alpha   90.00
_cell.angle_beta   90.00
_cell.angle_gamma   90.00
#
_symmetry.space_group_name_H-M   'P 1'
#
loop_
_entity.id
_entity.type
_entity.pdbx_description
1 polymer ?
#
loop_
_entity_poly.entity_id
_entity_poly.type
_entity_poly.pdbx_seq_one_letter_code
_entity_poly.pdbx_strand_id
1 'polypeptide(L)' 'MLPGWRILGDAEMSLVEIYLDAVTHQVITHEELAYLAGHQDRFDRTELKLTARLEHLIGAGSISVGAR' A
#
# COMPACT_ATOMS: atom_id res chain seq x y z
N MET A 1 -7.82 10.06 -25.82
CA MET A 1 -8.15 10.02 -24.38
C MET A 1 -7.18 9.07 -23.73
N LEU A 2 -6.22 9.59 -22.98
CA LEU A 2 -5.25 8.81 -22.21
C LEU A 2 -5.72 8.81 -20.75
N PRO A 3 -5.64 7.70 -20.00
CA PRO A 3 -6.13 7.65 -18.63
C PRO A 3 -5.27 8.54 -17.74
N GLY A 4 -5.91 9.55 -17.15
CA GLY A 4 -5.29 10.65 -16.40
C GLY A 4 -4.93 10.30 -14.96
N TRP A 5 -4.09 9.29 -14.75
CA TRP A 5 -3.57 8.97 -13.40
C TRP A 5 -2.05 8.79 -13.33
N ARG A 6 -1.32 9.02 -14.43
CA ARG A 6 0.12 8.76 -14.51
C ARG A 6 1.01 10.01 -14.45
N ILE A 7 0.51 11.12 -13.92
CA ILE A 7 1.28 12.34 -13.66
C ILE A 7 1.16 12.68 -12.17
N LEU A 8 1.94 12.00 -11.34
CA LEU A 8 2.43 12.49 -10.04
C LEU A 8 3.72 11.71 -9.79
N GLY A 9 4.83 12.21 -10.34
CA GLY A 9 6.13 11.90 -9.76
C GLY A 9 6.17 12.50 -8.36
N ASP A 10 6.63 11.72 -7.38
CA ASP A 10 6.90 12.15 -6.00
C ASP A 10 5.72 12.78 -5.22
N ALA A 11 4.52 12.24 -5.34
CA ALA A 11 3.62 12.26 -4.18
C ALA A 11 4.02 11.06 -3.32
N GLU A 12 4.61 11.28 -2.14
CA GLU A 12 4.70 10.23 -1.12
C GLU A 12 3.31 9.58 -1.00
N MET A 13 3.18 8.33 -1.44
CA MET A 13 1.92 7.61 -1.33
C MET A 13 1.60 7.50 0.16
N SER A 14 0.44 8.02 0.59
CA SER A 14 0.07 7.89 2.00
C SER A 14 -0.13 6.42 2.33
N LEU A 15 0.49 5.95 3.41
CA LEU A 15 0.28 4.58 3.88
C LEU A 15 -1.20 4.30 4.16
N VAL A 16 -1.96 5.31 4.57
CA VAL A 16 -3.41 5.23 4.78
C VAL A 16 -4.14 4.96 3.46
N GLU A 17 -3.74 5.64 2.38
CA GLU A 17 -4.33 5.45 1.05
C GLU A 17 -4.03 4.04 0.52
N ILE A 18 -2.77 3.61 0.61
CA ILE A 18 -2.35 2.24 0.25
C ILE A 18 -3.18 1.21 1.03
N TYR A 19 -3.31 1.41 2.34
CA TYR A 19 -4.07 0.49 3.19
C TYR A 19 -5.56 0.43 2.80
N LEU A 20 -6.20 1.59 2.63
CA LEU A 20 -7.62 1.65 2.27
C LEU A 20 -7.86 1.03 0.89
N ASP A 21 -7.01 1.36 -0.07
CA ASP A 21 -7.11 0.81 -1.43
C ASP A 21 -6.90 -0.70 -1.43
N ALA A 22 -5.91 -1.19 -0.68
CA ALA A 22 -5.60 -2.61 -0.58
C ALA A 22 -6.71 -3.43 0.09
N VAL A 23 -7.32 -2.89 1.14
CA VAL A 23 -8.46 -3.53 1.82
C VAL A 23 -9.71 -3.49 0.94
N THR A 24 -9.94 -2.40 0.22
CA THR A 24 -11.13 -2.22 -0.64
C THR A 24 -11.09 -3.18 -1.82
N HIS A 25 -9.94 -3.28 -2.48
CA HIS A 25 -9.79 -4.10 -3.68
C HIS A 25 -9.25 -5.51 -3.40
N GLN A 26 -8.94 -5.83 -2.13
CA GLN A 26 -8.38 -7.11 -1.69
C GLN A 26 -7.08 -7.49 -2.42
N VAL A 27 -6.37 -6.50 -2.96
CA VAL A 27 -5.12 -6.66 -3.69
C VAL A 27 -4.14 -5.62 -3.17
N ILE A 28 -2.85 -5.92 -3.13
CA ILE A 28 -1.79 -4.95 -2.97
C ILE A 28 -0.77 -5.12 -4.09
N THR A 29 -0.26 -4.03 -4.64
CA THR A 29 0.74 -4.09 -5.71
C THR A 29 2.14 -4.27 -5.15
N HIS A 30 3.04 -4.77 -6.00
CA HIS A 30 4.45 -4.88 -5.66
C HIS A 30 5.10 -3.51 -5.42
N GLU A 31 4.64 -2.46 -6.10
CA GLU A 31 5.15 -1.09 -5.92
C GLU A 31 4.78 -0.54 -4.53
N GLU A 32 3.53 -0.74 -4.12
CA GLU A 32 3.07 -0.36 -2.78
C GLU A 32 3.79 -1.15 -1.69
N LEU A 33 3.98 -2.46 -1.87
CA LEU A 33 4.78 -3.26 -0.92
C LEU A 33 6.23 -2.79 -0.83
N ALA A 34 6.85 -2.47 -1.96
CA ALA A 34 8.21 -1.94 -2.00
C ALA A 34 8.28 -0.58 -1.30
N TYR A 35 7.27 0.28 -1.49
CA TYR A 35 7.16 1.55 -0.79
C TYR A 35 7.05 1.34 0.72
N LEU A 36 6.16 0.45 1.17
CA LEU A 36 5.98 0.12 2.59
C LEU A 36 7.28 -0.41 3.23
N ALA A 37 7.98 -1.33 2.55
CA ALA A 37 9.23 -1.88 3.05
C ALA A 37 10.38 -0.85 3.08
N GLY A 38 10.39 0.09 2.12
CA GLY A 38 11.44 1.10 1.99
C GLY A 38 11.28 2.34 2.85
N HIS A 39 10.10 2.56 3.47
CA HIS A 39 9.79 3.79 4.23
C HIS A 39 9.41 3.52 5.70
N GLN A 40 9.60 2.29 6.20
CA GLN A 40 9.25 1.93 7.59
C GLN A 40 9.95 2.80 8.65
N ASP A 41 11.14 3.31 8.34
CA ASP A 41 11.92 4.19 9.21
C ASP A 41 11.28 5.57 9.42
N ARG A 42 10.37 5.97 8.53
CA ARG A 42 9.68 7.26 8.56
C ARG A 42 8.27 7.17 9.14
N PHE A 43 7.76 5.96 9.33
CA PHE A 43 6.41 5.73 9.79
C PHE A 43 6.23 6.05 11.27
N ASP A 44 5.13 6.72 11.59
CA ASP A 44 4.72 6.91 12.96
C ASP A 44 4.15 5.60 13.56
N ARG A 45 3.82 5.65 14.86
CA ARG A 45 3.31 4.47 15.58
C ARG A 45 1.99 3.93 14.99
N THR A 46 1.16 4.77 14.40
CA THR A 46 -0.11 4.39 13.77
C THR A 46 0.16 3.73 12.43
N GLU A 47 1.06 4.28 11.63
CA GLU A 47 1.46 3.76 10.33
C GLU A 47 2.15 2.40 10.44
N LEU A 48 3.00 2.20 11.45
CA LEU A 48 3.59 0.89 11.75
C LEU A 48 2.52 -0.15 12.09
N LYS A 49 1.47 0.22 12.83
CA LYS A 49 0.35 -0.70 13.13
C LYS A 49 -0.46 -1.04 11.88
N LEU A 50 -0.67 -0.07 11.00
CA LEU A 50 -1.36 -0.27 9.73
C LEU A 50 -0.56 -1.20 8.82
N THR A 51 0.77 -1.02 8.75
CA THR A 51 1.68 -1.92 8.03
C THR A 51 1.59 -3.34 8.55
N ALA A 52 1.73 -3.54 9.87
CA ALA A 52 1.63 -4.87 10.48
C ALA A 52 0.25 -5.52 10.26
N ARG A 53 -0.83 -4.72 10.27
CA ARG A 53 -2.17 -5.20 9.94
C ARG A 53 -2.27 -5.64 8.48
N LEU A 54 -1.67 -4.89 7.57
CA LEU A 54 -1.66 -5.21 6.15
C LEU A 54 -0.88 -6.50 5.88
N GLU A 55 0.29 -6.66 6.49
CA GLU A 55 1.07 -7.90 6.46
C GLU A 55 0.27 -9.09 6.98
N HIS A 56 -0.46 -8.92 8.07
CA HIS A 56 -1.35 -9.96 8.60
C HIS A 56 -2.47 -10.34 7.60
N LEU A 57 -3.10 -9.35 6.96
CA LEU A 57 -4.15 -9.60 5.96
C LEU A 57 -3.59 -10.33 4.72
N ILE A 58 -2.37 -10.01 4.32
CA ILE A 58 -1.66 -10.71 3.24
C ILE A 58 -1.35 -12.15 3.65
N GLY A 59 -0.75 -12.35 4.83
CA GLY A 59 -0.43 -13.68 5.35
C GLY A 59 -1.65 -14.57 5.59
N ALA A 60 -2.79 -13.98 5.92
CA ALA A 60 -4.07 -14.67 6.05
C ALA A 60 -4.75 -14.97 4.71
N GLY A 61 -4.21 -14.49 3.59
CA GLY A 61 -4.80 -14.64 2.25
C GLY A 61 -6.05 -13.77 2.01
N SER A 62 -6.31 -12.78 2.86
CA SER A 62 -7.42 -11.83 2.69
C SER A 62 -7.10 -10.72 1.69
N ILE A 63 -5.81 -10.42 1.51
CA ILE A 63 -5.28 -9.52 0.48
C ILE A 63 -4.25 -10.31 -0.33
N SER A 64 -4.38 -10.26 -1.66
CA SER A 64 -3.42 -10.89 -2.57
C SER A 64 -2.38 -9.89 -3.06
N VAL A 65 -1.15 -10.35 -3.28
CA VAL A 65 -0.15 -9.53 -3.98
C VAL A 65 -0.34 -9.68 -5.48
N GLY A 66 -0.63 -8.59 -6.20
CA GLY A 66 -1.04 -8.66 -7.60
C GLY A 66 -0.89 -7.35 -8.37
N ALA A 67 -1.33 -7.36 -9.62
CA ALA A 67 -1.47 -6.16 -10.42
C ALA A 67 -2.92 -5.68 -10.38
N ARG A 68 -3.12 -4.36 -10.40
CA ARG A 68 -4.42 -3.69 -10.52
C ARG A 68 -4.43 -2.83 -11.77
#